data_AF-F4PR62-F1
#
_entry.id   AF-F4PR62-F1
#
_cell.length_a   1.000
_cell.length_b   1.000
_cell.length_c   1.000
_cell.angle_alpha   90.00
_cell.angle_beta   90.00
_cell.angle_gamma   90.00
#
_symmetry.space_group_name_H-M   'P 1'
#
loop_
_entity.id
_entity.type
_entity.pdbx_description
1 polymer ?
#
loop_
_entity_poly.entity_id
_entity_poly.type
_entity_poly.pdbx_seq_one_letter_code
_entity_poly.pdbx_strand_id
1 'polypeptide(L)'
;MDEQQQQQEQHQQSSNNNNNNDLLQTVEDLVEELRRTIIVVEEFQNQSQPLLFERLNKIIGYYGKIESQKKQFDRAEIPLEIFNVIDQSKNPDLYVKETLQNCINANERSKGKIESIRIILLLTIIVSLTPKKKKTFKDELDAHIKDTFSEEYNIFKQQQQQQQQQQIVETND
;
A
#
# COMPACT_ATOMS: atom_id res chain seq x y z
N MET A 1 -8.49 -23.14 32.57
CA MET A 1 -9.16 -21.89 32.19
C MET A 1 -9.04 -21.66 30.68
N ASP A 2 -8.02 -22.23 30.03
CA ASP A 2 -7.76 -22.07 28.59
C ASP A 2 -8.61 -22.96 27.65
N GLU A 3 -9.04 -24.17 28.07
CA GLU A 3 -9.85 -25.06 27.21
C GLU A 3 -11.29 -24.57 27.00
N GLN A 4 -11.88 -23.87 27.98
CA GLN A 4 -13.22 -23.27 27.83
C GLN A 4 -13.21 -22.01 26.97
N GLN A 5 -12.08 -21.29 26.89
CA GLN A 5 -11.91 -20.14 26.00
C GLN A 5 -11.70 -20.59 24.54
N GLN A 6 -10.93 -21.66 24.29
CA GLN A 6 -10.76 -22.21 22.94
C GLN A 6 -12.06 -22.80 22.35
N GLN A 7 -12.93 -23.39 23.17
CA GLN A 7 -14.23 -23.89 22.69
C GLN A 7 -15.25 -22.76 22.40
N GLN A 8 -15.12 -21.59 23.04
CA GLN A 8 -15.95 -20.42 22.76
C GLN A 8 -15.51 -19.69 21.48
N GLU A 9 -14.21 -19.63 21.18
CA GLU A 9 -13.69 -19.04 19.93
C GLU A 9 -14.07 -19.88 18.69
N GLN A 10 -14.07 -21.22 18.79
CA GLN A 10 -14.51 -22.10 17.70
C GLN A 10 -16.01 -22.00 17.40
N HIS A 11 -16.86 -21.77 18.42
CA HIS A 11 -18.29 -21.56 18.21
C HIS A 11 -18.60 -20.21 17.53
N GLN A 12 -17.83 -19.16 17.82
CA GLN A 12 -18.02 -17.85 17.19
C GLN A 12 -17.60 -17.82 15.71
N GLN A 13 -16.56 -18.57 15.31
CA GLN A 13 -16.16 -18.65 13.91
C GLN A 13 -17.15 -19.45 13.03
N SER A 14 -17.76 -20.52 13.55
CA SER A 14 -18.75 -21.30 12.79
C SER A 14 -20.06 -20.53 12.54
N SER A 15 -20.54 -19.75 13.52
CA SER A 15 -21.75 -18.93 13.32
C SER A 15 -21.56 -17.78 12.33
N ASN A 16 -20.36 -17.18 12.27
CA ASN A 16 -20.07 -16.12 11.31
C ASN A 16 -19.95 -16.64 9.86
N ASN A 17 -19.41 -17.84 9.67
CA ASN A 17 -19.31 -18.45 8.35
C ASN A 17 -20.68 -18.82 7.76
N ASN A 18 -21.63 -19.26 8.61
CA ASN A 18 -22.99 -19.58 8.14
C ASN A 18 -23.70 -18.33 7.59
N ASN A 19 -23.57 -17.19 8.27
CA ASN A 19 -24.19 -15.93 7.85
C ASN A 19 -23.61 -15.39 6.53
N ASN A 20 -22.31 -15.58 6.29
CA ASN A 20 -21.66 -15.16 5.04
C ASN A 20 -22.16 -15.97 3.83
N ASN A 21 -22.43 -17.26 4.05
CA ASN A 21 -22.94 -18.14 3.01
C ASN A 21 -24.38 -17.81 2.63
N ASP A 22 -25.18 -17.24 3.55
CA ASP A 22 -26.58 -16.91 3.30
C ASP A 22 -26.75 -15.82 2.23
N LEU A 23 -25.92 -14.76 2.27
CA LEU A 23 -25.95 -13.71 1.24
C LEU A 23 -25.46 -14.26 -0.10
N LEU A 24 -24.35 -15.02 -0.09
CA LEU A 24 -23.80 -15.63 -1.29
C LEU A 24 -24.83 -16.53 -1.97
N GLN A 25 -25.46 -17.43 -1.20
CA GLN A 25 -26.51 -18.32 -1.69
C GLN A 25 -27.69 -17.52 -2.26
N THR A 26 -28.10 -16.45 -1.58
CA THR A 26 -29.21 -15.60 -2.06
C THR A 26 -28.89 -14.92 -3.39
N VAL A 27 -27.63 -14.50 -3.59
CA VAL A 27 -27.15 -13.92 -4.86
C VAL A 27 -27.09 -15.00 -5.96
N GLU A 28 -26.59 -16.20 -5.66
CA GLU A 28 -26.58 -17.32 -6.61
C GLU A 28 -28.00 -17.70 -7.05
N ASP A 29 -28.92 -17.82 -6.09
CA ASP A 29 -30.33 -18.11 -6.34
C ASP A 29 -30.98 -17.02 -7.22
N LEU A 30 -30.65 -15.74 -6.99
CA LEU A 30 -31.13 -14.63 -7.81
C LEU A 30 -30.62 -14.74 -9.25
N VAL A 31 -29.33 -15.01 -9.45
CA VAL A 31 -28.72 -15.16 -10.79
C VAL A 31 -29.37 -16.31 -11.54
N GLU A 32 -29.59 -17.44 -10.88
CA GLU A 32 -30.25 -18.60 -11.48
C GLU A 32 -31.73 -18.33 -11.78
N GLU A 33 -32.45 -17.61 -10.91
CA GLU A 33 -33.84 -17.22 -11.16
C GLU A 33 -33.97 -16.24 -12.33
N LEU A 34 -33.02 -15.30 -12.48
CA LEU A 34 -32.92 -14.44 -13.66
C LEU A 34 -32.69 -15.26 -14.93
N ARG A 35 -31.76 -16.23 -14.89
CA ARG A 35 -31.48 -17.13 -16.01
C ARG A 35 -32.73 -17.91 -16.44
N ARG A 36 -33.47 -18.48 -15.48
CA ARG A 36 -34.72 -19.20 -15.74
C ARG A 36 -35.82 -18.28 -16.29
N THR A 37 -35.88 -17.05 -15.80
CA THR A 37 -36.84 -16.05 -16.27
C THR A 37 -36.59 -15.68 -17.73
N ILE A 38 -35.33 -15.54 -18.14
CA ILE A 38 -34.96 -15.28 -19.54
C ILE A 38 -35.54 -16.35 -20.46
N ILE A 39 -35.46 -17.64 -20.09
CA ILE A 39 -36.02 -18.74 -20.88
C ILE A 39 -37.54 -18.57 -21.07
N VAL A 40 -38.27 -18.21 -20.00
CA VAL A 40 -39.73 -17.98 -20.07
C VAL A 40 -40.08 -16.78 -20.95
N VAL A 41 -39.23 -15.75 -20.96
CA VAL A 41 -39.41 -14.55 -21.79
C VAL A 41 -39.09 -14.84 -23.26
N GLU A 42 -38.05 -15.63 -23.56
CA GLU A 42 -37.69 -16.04 -24.92
C GLU A 42 -38.78 -16.88 -25.59
N GLU A 43 -39.43 -17.78 -24.83
CA GLU A 43 -40.50 -18.66 -25.31
C GLU A 43 -41.90 -18.21 -24.83
N PHE A 44 -42.12 -16.89 -24.78
CA PHE A 44 -43.34 -16.37 -24.17
C PHE A 44 -44.61 -16.80 -24.93
N GLN A 45 -45.57 -17.34 -24.18
CA GLN A 45 -46.91 -17.66 -24.63
C GLN A 45 -47.93 -17.02 -23.68
N ASN A 46 -49.17 -16.76 -24.15
CA ASN A 46 -50.21 -16.14 -23.31
C ASN A 46 -50.48 -16.94 -22.01
N GLN A 47 -50.36 -18.26 -22.06
CA GLN A 47 -50.48 -19.15 -20.90
C GLN A 47 -49.31 -19.06 -19.90
N SER A 48 -48.15 -18.56 -20.33
CA SER A 48 -46.94 -18.41 -19.51
C SER A 48 -46.94 -17.12 -18.69
N GLN A 49 -47.88 -16.21 -18.93
CA GLN A 49 -47.97 -14.93 -18.23
C GLN A 49 -48.06 -15.05 -16.70
N PRO A 50 -48.89 -15.93 -16.11
CA PRO A 50 -48.94 -16.08 -14.65
C PRO A 50 -47.60 -16.57 -14.07
N LEU A 51 -46.94 -17.49 -14.77
CA LEU A 51 -45.62 -18.00 -14.39
C LEU A 51 -44.58 -16.87 -14.41
N LEU A 52 -44.56 -16.04 -15.44
CA LEU A 52 -43.64 -14.89 -15.51
C LEU A 52 -43.84 -13.92 -14.34
N PHE A 53 -45.08 -13.61 -13.98
CA PHE A 53 -45.35 -12.75 -12.81
C PHE A 53 -44.88 -13.38 -11.50
N GLU A 54 -45.06 -14.68 -11.32
CA GLU A 54 -44.53 -15.39 -10.15
C GLU A 54 -42.99 -15.25 -10.06
N ARG A 55 -42.30 -15.42 -11.20
CA ARG A 55 -40.84 -15.30 -11.30
C ARG A 55 -40.37 -13.87 -11.01
N LEU A 56 -41.04 -12.86 -11.55
CA LEU A 56 -40.72 -11.45 -11.26
C LEU A 56 -40.91 -11.13 -9.77
N ASN A 57 -41.99 -11.62 -9.15
CA ASN A 57 -42.21 -11.45 -7.71
C ASN A 57 -41.12 -12.15 -6.88
N LYS A 58 -40.64 -13.33 -7.30
CA LYS A 58 -39.49 -13.99 -6.67
C LYS A 58 -38.22 -13.16 -6.79
N ILE A 59 -37.91 -12.60 -7.96
CA ILE A 59 -36.76 -11.71 -8.17
C ILE A 59 -36.83 -10.50 -7.23
N ILE A 60 -37.99 -9.84 -7.13
CA ILE A 60 -38.20 -8.72 -6.19
C ILE A 60 -37.96 -9.18 -4.74
N GLY A 61 -38.45 -10.37 -4.38
CA GLY A 61 -38.21 -10.97 -3.07
C GLY A 61 -36.72 -11.21 -2.78
N TYR A 62 -35.96 -11.67 -3.77
CA TYR A 62 -34.51 -11.84 -3.64
C TYR A 62 -33.79 -10.50 -3.44
N TYR A 63 -34.14 -9.45 -4.19
CA TYR A 63 -33.57 -8.11 -3.96
C TYR A 63 -33.84 -7.61 -2.54
N GLY A 64 -35.05 -7.79 -2.02
CA GLY A 64 -35.38 -7.43 -0.63
C GLY A 64 -34.58 -8.24 0.40
N LYS A 65 -34.35 -9.53 0.14
CA LYS A 65 -33.48 -10.35 1.02
C LYS A 65 -32.04 -9.87 1.01
N ILE A 66 -31.47 -9.59 -0.16
CA ILE A 66 -30.11 -9.05 -0.31
C ILE A 66 -29.96 -7.75 0.47
N GLU A 67 -30.92 -6.83 0.36
CA GLU A 67 -30.91 -5.57 1.10
C GLU A 67 -30.94 -5.79 2.62
N SER A 68 -31.71 -6.77 3.10
CA SER A 68 -31.76 -7.11 4.52
C SER A 68 -30.46 -7.73 5.04
N GLN A 69 -29.80 -8.55 4.21
CA GLN A 69 -28.54 -9.23 4.53
C GLN A 69 -27.32 -8.34 4.39
N LYS A 70 -27.38 -7.28 3.57
CA LYS A 70 -26.29 -6.30 3.38
C LYS A 70 -25.75 -5.74 4.70
N LYS A 71 -26.64 -5.49 5.68
CA LYS A 71 -26.29 -4.94 7.00
C LYS A 71 -25.28 -5.80 7.76
N GLN A 72 -25.19 -7.08 7.44
CA GLN A 72 -24.22 -8.00 8.05
C GLN A 72 -22.77 -7.67 7.63
N PHE A 73 -22.59 -6.95 6.52
CA PHE A 73 -21.30 -6.58 5.94
C PHE A 73 -20.96 -5.10 6.11
N ASP A 74 -21.70 -4.34 6.94
CA ASP A 74 -21.49 -2.90 7.12
C ASP A 74 -20.09 -2.52 7.66
N ARG A 75 -19.35 -3.47 8.24
CA ARG A 75 -17.96 -3.28 8.70
C ARG A 75 -16.90 -3.60 7.64
N ALA A 76 -17.28 -4.16 6.50
CA ALA A 76 -16.34 -4.49 5.45
C ALA A 76 -16.06 -3.25 4.59
N GLU A 77 -14.86 -2.69 4.71
CA GLU A 77 -14.38 -1.63 3.83
C GLU A 77 -13.73 -2.24 2.59
N ILE A 78 -14.25 -1.93 1.42
CA ILE A 78 -13.73 -2.42 0.13
C ILE A 78 -12.99 -1.27 -0.54
N PRO A 79 -11.67 -1.41 -0.80
CA PRO A 79 -10.90 -0.43 -1.57
C PRO A 79 -11.53 -0.18 -2.95
N LEU A 80 -11.60 1.08 -3.36
CA LEU A 80 -12.24 1.45 -4.63
C LEU A 80 -11.53 0.85 -5.85
N GLU A 81 -10.22 0.60 -5.72
CA GLU A 81 -9.39 0.01 -6.75
C GLU A 81 -9.85 -1.40 -7.13
N ILE A 82 -10.49 -2.14 -6.21
CA ILE A 82 -11.02 -3.47 -6.48
C ILE A 82 -12.16 -3.40 -7.51
N PHE A 83 -12.98 -2.34 -7.53
CA PHE A 83 -14.04 -2.19 -8.54
C PHE A 83 -13.46 -2.13 -9.95
N ASN A 84 -12.34 -1.42 -10.15
CA ASN A 84 -11.66 -1.37 -11.45
C ASN A 84 -11.16 -2.75 -11.90
N VAL A 85 -10.80 -3.63 -10.97
CA VAL A 85 -10.36 -5.00 -11.26
C VAL A 85 -11.56 -5.86 -11.69
N ILE A 86 -12.71 -5.71 -11.01
CA ILE A 86 -13.96 -6.39 -11.35
C ILE A 86 -14.48 -5.94 -12.71
N ASP A 87 -14.50 -4.63 -12.99
CA ASP A 87 -14.96 -4.06 -14.27
C ASP A 87 -14.11 -4.52 -15.46
N GLN A 88 -12.84 -4.86 -15.22
CA GLN A 88 -11.92 -5.44 -16.21
C GLN A 88 -12.00 -6.96 -16.29
N SER A 89 -12.93 -7.60 -15.57
CA SER A 89 -13.06 -9.06 -15.46
C SER A 89 -11.79 -9.76 -14.98
N LYS A 90 -10.98 -9.07 -14.16
CA LYS A 90 -9.76 -9.63 -13.56
C LYS A 90 -10.07 -10.23 -12.19
N ASN A 91 -9.25 -11.21 -11.78
CA ASN A 91 -9.39 -11.79 -10.45
C ASN A 91 -8.97 -10.76 -9.36
N PRO A 92 -9.85 -10.36 -8.42
CA PRO A 92 -9.54 -9.44 -7.34
C PRO A 92 -8.42 -9.94 -6.40
N ASP A 93 -8.18 -11.24 -6.30
CA ASP A 93 -7.07 -11.80 -5.51
C ASP A 93 -5.69 -11.35 -6.03
N LEU A 94 -5.59 -11.06 -7.34
CA LEU A 94 -4.36 -10.55 -7.92
C LEU A 94 -4.03 -9.15 -7.38
N TYR A 95 -5.04 -8.31 -7.16
CA TYR A 95 -4.86 -7.00 -6.54
C TYR A 95 -4.35 -7.14 -5.10
N VAL A 96 -4.92 -8.06 -4.32
CA VAL A 96 -4.47 -8.33 -2.95
C VAL A 96 -3.01 -8.77 -2.96
N LYS A 97 -2.66 -9.69 -3.85
CA LYS A 97 -1.29 -10.19 -4.01
C LYS A 97 -0.31 -9.09 -4.39
N GLU A 98 -0.65 -8.27 -5.37
CA GLU A 98 0.20 -7.16 -5.83
C GLU A 98 0.39 -6.11 -4.74
N THR A 99 -0.70 -5.73 -4.06
CA THR A 99 -0.65 -4.76 -2.95
C THR A 99 0.22 -5.27 -1.82
N LEU A 100 0.08 -6.54 -1.43
CA LEU A 100 0.92 -7.16 -0.42
C LEU A 100 2.40 -7.15 -0.83
N GLN A 101 2.70 -7.52 -2.08
CA GLN A 101 4.07 -7.51 -2.58
C GLN A 101 4.66 -6.09 -2.58
N ASN A 102 3.88 -5.09 -2.97
CA ASN A 102 4.28 -3.69 -2.94
C ASN A 102 4.55 -3.21 -1.50
N CYS A 103 3.73 -3.62 -0.53
CA CYS A 103 3.96 -3.34 0.88
C CYS A 103 5.27 -3.97 1.39
N ILE A 104 5.56 -5.22 1.02
CA ILE A 104 6.81 -5.89 1.37
C ILE A 104 8.00 -5.15 0.78
N ASN A 105 7.97 -4.86 -0.52
CA ASN A 105 9.04 -4.13 -1.22
C ASN A 105 9.26 -2.73 -0.61
N ALA A 106 8.17 -2.02 -0.27
CA ALA A 106 8.24 -0.72 0.37
C ALA A 106 8.88 -0.80 1.77
N ASN A 107 8.54 -1.83 2.54
CA ASN A 107 9.11 -2.08 3.87
C ASN A 107 10.61 -2.38 3.78
N GLU A 108 11.04 -3.27 2.89
CA GLU A 108 12.46 -3.57 2.66
C GLU A 108 13.24 -2.34 2.23
N ARG A 109 12.67 -1.55 1.31
CA ARG A 109 13.26 -0.26 0.89
C ARG A 109 13.39 0.72 2.06
N SER A 110 12.38 0.81 2.92
CA SER A 110 12.42 1.66 4.11
C SER A 110 13.51 1.21 5.09
N LYS A 111 13.59 -0.10 5.35
CA LYS A 111 14.65 -0.71 6.18
C LYS A 111 16.04 -0.41 5.63
N GLY A 112 16.26 -0.53 4.32
CA GLY A 112 17.53 -0.20 3.67
C GLY A 112 17.92 1.28 3.83
N LYS A 113 16.94 2.19 3.73
CA LYS A 113 17.16 3.62 4.01
C LYS A 113 17.55 3.87 5.47
N ILE A 114 16.85 3.25 6.42
CA ILE A 114 17.14 3.37 7.85
C ILE A 114 18.57 2.90 8.14
N GLU A 115 18.96 1.76 7.59
CA GLU A 115 20.30 1.20 7.80
C GLU A 115 21.38 2.09 7.18
N SER A 116 21.13 2.63 6.00
CA SER A 116 22.04 3.58 5.35
C SER A 116 22.23 4.85 6.20
N ILE A 117 21.14 5.40 6.74
CA ILE A 117 21.19 6.56 7.64
C ILE A 117 21.99 6.23 8.91
N ARG A 118 21.78 5.06 9.52
CA ARG A 118 22.56 4.62 10.69
C ARG A 118 24.05 4.58 10.40
N ILE A 119 24.45 3.98 9.27
CA ILE A 119 25.86 3.91 8.87
C ILE A 119 26.46 5.30 8.70
N ILE A 120 25.76 6.21 8.01
CA ILE A 120 26.21 7.59 7.81
C ILE A 120 26.37 8.32 9.16
N LEU A 121 25.40 8.16 10.07
CA LEU A 121 25.48 8.76 11.41
C LEU A 121 26.67 8.20 12.20
N LEU A 122 26.89 6.88 12.20
CA LEU A 122 28.03 6.25 12.87
C LEU A 122 29.35 6.73 12.30
N LEU A 123 29.50 6.81 10.98
CA LEU A 123 30.70 7.35 10.33
C LEU A 123 30.94 8.82 10.72
N THR A 124 29.89 9.64 10.74
CA THR A 124 29.97 11.05 11.15
C THR A 124 30.42 11.17 12.62
N ILE A 125 29.88 10.34 13.50
CA ILE A 125 30.28 10.27 14.92
C ILE A 125 31.74 9.84 15.04
N ILE A 126 32.18 8.80 14.34
CA ILE A 126 33.58 8.34 14.37
C ILE A 126 34.54 9.43 13.87
N VAL A 127 34.23 10.09 12.75
CA VAL A 127 35.06 11.18 12.21
C VAL A 127 35.11 12.37 13.18
N SER A 128 33.99 12.69 13.84
CA SER A 128 33.95 13.79 14.82
C SER A 128 34.66 13.45 16.15
N LEU A 129 34.60 12.21 16.62
CA LEU A 129 35.25 11.75 17.86
C LEU A 129 36.74 11.45 17.71
N THR A 130 37.24 11.27 16.49
CA THR A 130 38.67 10.99 16.25
C THR A 130 39.39 12.22 15.68
N PRO A 131 39.92 13.14 16.50
CA PRO A 131 40.55 14.38 16.01
C PRO A 131 41.76 14.11 15.09
N LYS A 132 42.45 12.98 15.30
CA LYS A 132 43.55 12.52 14.45
C LYS A 132 43.09 12.18 13.03
N LYS A 133 41.97 11.43 12.88
CA LYS A 133 41.45 11.04 11.56
C LYS A 133 40.74 12.17 10.83
N LYS A 134 40.12 13.12 11.55
CA LYS A 134 39.55 14.34 10.95
C LYS A 134 40.63 15.19 10.27
N LYS A 135 41.80 15.32 10.91
CA LYS A 135 42.95 16.01 10.33
C LYS A 135 43.50 15.25 9.12
N THR A 136 43.74 13.94 9.26
CA THR A 136 44.24 13.11 8.15
C THR A 136 43.30 13.10 6.94
N PHE A 137 41.99 12.97 7.13
CA PHE A 137 41.04 13.02 6.01
C PHE A 137 41.00 14.39 5.34
N LYS A 138 41.06 15.47 6.12
CA LYS A 138 41.13 16.82 5.55
C LYS A 138 42.41 17.02 4.73
N ASP A 139 43.54 16.54 5.23
CA ASP A 139 44.84 16.63 4.56
C ASP A 139 44.86 15.78 3.27
N GLU A 140 44.28 14.57 3.28
CA GLU A 140 44.14 13.69 2.10
C GLU A 140 43.15 14.26 1.07
N LEU A 141 42.03 14.83 1.53
CA LEU A 141 41.04 15.48 0.66
C LEU A 141 41.62 16.75 0.02
N ASP A 142 42.34 17.58 0.78
CA ASP A 142 43.03 18.76 0.25
C ASP A 142 44.10 18.38 -0.79
N ALA A 143 44.81 17.26 -0.59
CA ALA A 143 45.77 16.73 -1.56
C ALA A 143 45.09 16.24 -2.85
N HIS A 144 43.99 15.48 -2.74
CA HIS A 144 43.24 15.00 -3.91
C HIS A 144 42.62 16.17 -4.70
N ILE A 145 42.05 17.17 -4.02
CA ILE A 145 41.48 18.35 -4.67
C ILE A 145 42.57 19.13 -5.41
N LYS A 146 43.75 19.31 -4.79
CA LYS A 146 44.89 19.96 -5.44
C LYS A 146 45.35 19.20 -6.68
N ASP A 147 45.40 17.87 -6.64
CA ASP A 147 45.90 17.07 -7.75
C ASP A 147 44.90 16.98 -8.92
N THR A 148 43.61 16.83 -8.61
CA THR A 148 42.55 16.71 -9.63
C THR A 148 42.12 18.06 -10.22
N PHE A 149 42.14 19.13 -9.41
CA PHE A 149 41.63 20.45 -9.76
C PHE A 149 42.68 21.55 -9.52
N SER A 150 43.91 21.32 -10.00
CA SER A 150 45.07 22.18 -9.71
C SER A 150 44.87 23.67 -10.02
N GLU A 151 44.30 24.02 -11.18
CA GLU A 151 44.13 25.44 -11.56
C GLU A 151 43.11 26.15 -10.67
N GLU A 152 41.95 25.51 -10.45
CA GLU A 152 40.87 26.05 -9.61
C GLU A 152 41.30 26.14 -8.14
N TYR A 153 42.09 25.18 -7.67
CA TYR A 153 42.67 25.19 -6.33
C TYR A 153 43.64 26.37 -6.12
N ASN A 154 44.48 26.66 -7.12
CA ASN A 154 45.42 27.78 -7.08
C ASN A 154 44.68 29.14 -7.07
N ILE A 155 43.64 29.29 -7.90
CA ILE A 155 42.79 30.48 -7.92
C ILE A 155 42.12 30.70 -6.56
N PHE A 156 41.55 29.65 -5.97
CA PHE A 156 40.93 29.71 -4.64
C PHE A 156 41.92 30.14 -3.55
N LYS A 157 43.16 29.60 -3.57
CA LYS A 157 44.20 29.99 -2.60
C LYS A 157 44.66 31.44 -2.79
N GLN A 158 44.76 31.92 -4.03
CA GLN A 158 45.13 33.29 -4.32
C GLN A 158 44.06 34.29 -3.86
N GLN A 159 42.77 33.97 -4.07
CA GLN A 159 41.67 34.79 -3.58
C GLN A 159 41.64 34.87 -2.05
N GLN A 160 41.90 33.77 -1.34
CA GLN A 160 41.99 33.81 0.12
C GLN A 160 43.13 34.68 0.65
N GLN A 161 44.30 34.69 -0.01
CA GLN A 161 45.39 35.58 0.37
C GLN A 161 45.06 37.05 0.14
N GLN A 162 44.38 37.37 -0.96
CA GLN A 162 43.94 38.75 -1.24
C GLN A 162 42.92 39.25 -0.22
N GLN A 163 41.97 38.40 0.20
CA GLN A 163 40.98 38.74 1.22
C GLN A 163 41.62 38.96 2.61
N GLN A 164 42.64 38.18 2.97
CA GLN A 164 43.36 38.37 4.24
C GLN A 164 44.22 39.64 4.22
N GLN A 165 44.81 40.00 3.09
CA GLN A 165 45.58 41.24 2.96
C GLN A 165 44.68 42.49 3.02
N GLN A 166 43.46 42.42 2.49
CA GLN A 166 42.50 43.53 2.58
C GLN A 166 42.01 43.78 4.02
N GLN A 167 41.83 42.74 4.83
CA GLN A 167 41.44 42.90 6.24
C GLN A 167 42.55 43.47 7.14
N ILE A 168 43.83 43.30 6.79
CA ILE A 168 44.97 43.85 7.55
C ILE A 168 45.17 45.35 7.28
N VAL A 169 44.74 45.84 6.10
CA VAL A 169 44.78 47.27 5.77
C VAL A 169 43.67 48.03 6.50
N GLU A 170 42.48 47.43 6.69
CA GLU A 170 41.37 48.04 7.45
C GLU A 170 41.58 48.07 8.98
N THR A 171 42.62 47.41 9.51
CA THR A 171 42.93 47.40 10.95
C THR A 171 44.10 48.29 11.35
N ASN A 172 44.73 48.99 10.39
CA ASN A 172 45.83 49.93 10.64
C ASN A 172 45.55 51.37 10.16
N ASP A 173 44.28 51.72 9.89
CA ASP A 173 43.79 53.11 9.80
C ASP A 173 42.98 53.47 11.06
#